data_AF-A0AAU2TEW3-F1
#
_entry.id   AF-A0AAU2TEW3-F1
#
_cell.length_a   1.000
_cell.length_b   1.000
_cell.length_c   1.000
_cell.angle_alpha   90.00
_cell.angle_beta   90.00
_cell.angle_gamma   90.00
#
_symmetry.space_group_name_H-M   'P 1'
#
loop_
_entity.id
_entity.type
_entity.pdbx_description
1 polymer ?
#
loop_
_entity_poly.entity_id
_entity_poly.type
_entity_poly.pdbx_seq_one_letter_code
_entity_poly.pdbx_strand_id
1 'polypeptide(L)' 'MPEDLYDRYQVASTAHRQHHATCTACTDTSRCQQGQRLFESFTRLQDAYLNRQRSKRR' A
#
# COMPACT_ATOMS: atom_id res chain seq x y z
N MET A 1 -21.31 -1.25 -0.60
CA MET A 1 -20.65 0.07 -0.58
C MET A 1 -19.30 -0.08 -1.28
N PRO A 2 -18.71 0.95 -1.90
CA PRO A 2 -17.28 0.98 -2.15
C PRO A 2 -16.57 1.02 -0.79
N GLU A 3 -16.56 -0.12 -0.09
CA GLU A 3 -15.86 -0.35 1.17
C GLU A 3 -14.49 0.30 1.07
N ASP A 4 -14.22 1.21 2.00
CA ASP A 4 -13.49 2.43 1.70
C ASP A 4 -12.14 2.11 1.04
N LEU A 5 -11.94 2.58 -0.20
CA LEU A 5 -10.65 2.45 -0.89
C LEU A 5 -9.52 3.02 -0.01
N TYR A 6 -9.88 4.03 0.80
CA TYR A 6 -9.04 4.60 1.84
C TYR A 6 -8.71 3.62 2.97
N ASP A 7 -9.69 2.86 3.49
CA ASP A 7 -9.46 1.84 4.52
C ASP A 7 -8.59 0.71 4.00
N ARG A 8 -8.86 0.22 2.78
CA ARG A 8 -8.03 -0.82 2.15
C ARG A 8 -6.59 -0.33 1.95
N TYR A 9 -6.42 0.92 1.52
CA TYR A 9 -5.12 1.59 1.42
C TYR A 9 -4.42 1.69 2.79
N GLN A 10 -5.13 2.08 3.85
CA GLN A 10 -4.56 2.15 5.21
C GLN A 10 -4.10 0.78 5.71
N VAL A 11 -4.89 -0.27 5.49
CA VAL A 11 -4.54 -1.65 5.89
C VAL A 11 -3.29 -2.11 5.17
N ALA A 12 -3.19 -1.89 3.85
CA ALA A 12 -2.00 -2.24 3.07
C ALA A 12 -0.75 -1.45 3.52
N SER A 13 -0.91 -0.15 3.81
CA SER A 13 0.17 0.69 4.33
C SER A 13 0.68 0.21 5.69
N THR A 14 -0.25 -0.13 6.59
CA THR A 14 0.05 -0.67 7.92
C THR A 14 0.77 -2.01 7.82
N ALA A 15 0.30 -2.92 6.97
CA ALA A 15 0.95 -4.22 6.74
C ALA A 15 2.38 -4.07 6.20
N HIS A 16 2.60 -3.15 5.24
CA HIS A 16 3.94 -2.84 4.74
C HIS A 16 4.86 -2.28 5.84
N ARG A 17 4.36 -1.34 6.66
CA ARG A 17 5.14 -0.77 7.78
C ARG A 17 5.47 -1.81 8.85
N GLN A 18 4.51 -2.64 9.24
CA GLN A 18 4.73 -3.73 10.19
C GLN A 18 5.79 -4.70 9.68
N HIS A 19 5.66 -5.11 8.40
CA HIS A 19 6.66 -5.98 7.79
C HIS A 19 8.05 -5.34 7.78
N HIS A 20 8.16 -4.07 7.39
CA HIS A 20 9.43 -3.34 7.39
C HIS A 20 10.05 -3.22 8.80
N ALA A 21 9.22 -3.08 9.84
CA ALA A 21 9.70 -3.02 11.22
C ALA A 21 10.24 -4.37 11.73
N THR A 22 9.68 -5.49 11.25
CA THR A 22 10.06 -6.84 11.72
C THR A 22 11.06 -7.55 10.80
N CYS A 23 11.17 -7.13 9.54
CA CYS A 23 11.96 -7.83 8.53
C CYS A 23 13.37 -7.25 8.45
N THR A 24 14.37 -8.05 8.81
CA THR A 24 15.79 -7.68 8.70
C THR A 24 16.34 -7.78 7.28
N ALA A 25 15.62 -8.45 6.37
CA ALA A 25 15.98 -8.57 4.96
C ALA A 25 15.48 -7.40 4.10
N CYS A 26 14.53 -6.61 4.61
CA CYS A 26 14.06 -5.41 3.94
C CYS A 26 14.95 -4.22 4.35
N THR A 27 15.44 -3.50 3.35
CA THR A 27 16.15 -2.23 3.49
C THR A 27 15.41 -1.14 2.70
N ASP A 28 15.84 0.11 2.81
CA ASP A 28 15.25 1.22 2.06
C ASP A 28 15.31 1.01 0.53
N THR A 29 16.33 0.30 0.05
CA THR A 29 16.60 0.08 -1.38
C THR A 29 16.24 -1.31 -1.87
N SER A 30 16.05 -2.28 -0.96
CA SER A 30 15.80 -3.67 -1.33
C SER A 30 14.71 -4.29 -0.46
N ARG A 31 13.76 -4.99 -1.07
CA ARG A 31 12.64 -5.63 -0.37
C ARG A 31 12.73 -7.13 -0.55
N CYS A 32 12.44 -7.88 0.51
CA CYS A 32 12.22 -9.32 0.36
C CYS A 32 10.94 -9.57 -0.47
N GLN A 33 10.76 -10.79 -0.96
CA GLN A 33 9.61 -11.15 -1.80
C GLN A 33 8.26 -10.83 -1.15
N GLN A 34 8.17 -10.93 0.18
CA GLN A 34 6.94 -10.60 0.91
C GLN A 34 6.75 -9.08 1.04
N GLY A 35 7.80 -8.34 1.35
CA GLY A 35 7.80 -6.87 1.33
C GLY A 35 7.46 -6.30 -0.05
N GLN A 36 7.96 -6.91 -1.12
CA GLN A 36 7.65 -6.57 -2.50
C GLN A 36 6.14 -6.68 -2.78
N ARG A 37 5.51 -7.81 -2.43
CA ARG A 37 4.06 -8.01 -2.61
C ARG A 37 3.22 -7.01 -1.81
N LEU A 38 3.63 -6.70 -0.58
CA LEU A 38 2.96 -5.70 0.27
C LEU A 38 3.08 -4.30 -0.33
N PHE A 39 4.27 -3.95 -0.83
CA PHE A 39 4.53 -2.66 -1.48
C PHE A 39 3.73 -2.50 -2.78
N GLU A 40 3.65 -3.55 -3.61
CA GLU A 40 2.83 -3.55 -4.83
C GLU A 40 1.34 -3.40 -4.54
N SER A 41 0.82 -4.11 -3.54
CA SER A 41 -0.58 -3.96 -3.10
C SER A 41 -0.87 -2.54 -2.59
N PHE A 42 0.02 -2.00 -1.75
CA PHE A 42 -0.07 -0.63 -1.26
C PHE A 42 -0.09 0.39 -2.40
N THR A 43 0.85 0.26 -3.35
CA THR A 43 0.97 1.18 -4.48
C THR A 43 -0.26 1.13 -5.38
N ARG A 44 -0.78 -0.07 -5.68
CA ARG A 44 -2.00 -0.24 -6.49
C ARG A 44 -3.22 0.41 -5.84
N LEU A 45 -3.35 0.31 -4.52
CA LEU A 45 -4.45 0.92 -3.78
C LEU A 45 -4.31 2.44 -3.68
N GLN A 46 -3.08 2.95 -3.50
CA GLN A 46 -2.79 4.37 -3.57
C GLN A 46 -3.20 4.95 -4.93
N ASP A 47 -2.80 4.29 -6.02
CA ASP A 47 -3.12 4.72 -7.38
C ASP A 47 -4.63 4.72 -7.63
N ALA A 48 -5.33 3.67 -7.21
CA ALA A 48 -6.79 3.59 -7.29
C ALA A 48 -7.49 4.70 -6.49
N TYR A 49 -6.99 5.01 -5.29
CA TYR A 49 -7.50 6.11 -4.47
C TYR A 49 -7.27 7.47 -5.13
N LEU A 50 -6.06 7.74 -5.62
CA LEU A 50 -5.72 8.99 -6.31
C LEU A 50 -6.51 9.18 -7.60
N ASN A 51 -6.67 8.13 -8.40
CA ASN A 51 -7.48 8.16 -9.61
C ASN A 51 -8.95 8.46 -9.28
N ARG A 52 -9.51 7.81 -8.25
CA ARG A 52 -10.87 8.10 -7.78
C ARG A 52 -11.00 9.55 -7.30
N GLN A 53 -10.00 10.06 -6.57
CA GLN A 53 -10.00 11.44 -6.08
C GLN A 53 -9.94 12.45 -7.24
N ARG A 54 -9.17 12.16 -8.29
CA ARG A 54 -9.13 12.97 -9.53
C ARG A 54 -10.47 12.95 -10.25
N SER A 55 -11.08 11.77 -10.41
CA SER A 55 -12.41 11.65 -11.04
C SER A 55 -13.50 12.37 -10.27
N LYS A 56 -13.45 12.41 -8.93
CA LYS A 56 -14.39 13.17 -8.10
C LYS A 56 -14.23 14.69 -8.20
N ARG A 57 -13.05 15.18 -8.60
CA ARG A 57 -12.75 16.61 -8.73
C ARG A 57 -13.15 17.18 -10.10
N ARG A 58 -13.58 16.33 -11.03
CA ARG A 58 -13.90 16.68 -12.41
C ARG A 58 -15.40 16.67 -12.61
#